data_AF-A0AAD7Z4X1-F1
#
_entry.id   AF-A0AAD7Z4X1-F1
#
_cell.length_a   1.000
_cell.length_b   1.000
_cell.length_c   1.000
_cell.angle_alpha   90.00
_cell.angle_beta   90.00
_cell.angle_gamma   90.00
#
_symmetry.space_group_name_H-M   'P 1'
#
loop_
_entity.id
_entity.type
_entity.pdbx_description
1 polymer ?
#
loop_
_entity_poly.entity_id
_entity_poly.type
_entity_poly.pdbx_seq_one_letter_code
_entity_poly.pdbx_strand_id
1 'polypeptide(L)'
;MIIKTVISLCIFQMVKSQENPEKDLQDLIDQTNQDVEEYVYPTLARRQAFWDRFVEEDRVLQDGCEDLREELENLAFELSNGTVNVSTCLHASSENVYAIYEDRFEEQAAFHTAEFNIVNLVLNDFTLVFDEILGLISGTRDSIEACKALVTAEEVNECYSLLITLFDELKNDALNRMIEIYQLGQDAFTVAEEAQQNFSDGNKLFVNQTLVESLQELTNCIQEL
;
A
#
# COMPACT_ATOMS: atom_id res chain seq x y z
N MET A 1 20.96 1.05 -53.58
CA MET A 1 20.31 -0.27 -53.69
C MET A 1 21.02 -1.39 -52.91
N ILE A 2 22.25 -1.19 -52.40
CA ILE A 2 23.01 -2.21 -51.66
C ILE A 2 22.69 -2.22 -50.15
N ILE A 3 22.32 -1.06 -49.57
CA ILE A 3 22.07 -0.93 -48.12
C ILE A 3 20.80 -1.68 -47.65
N LYS A 4 19.73 -1.69 -48.46
CA LYS A 4 18.52 -2.46 -48.13
C LYS A 4 18.78 -3.98 -48.13
N THR A 5 19.63 -4.46 -49.02
CA THR A 5 19.96 -5.89 -49.12
C THR A 5 20.83 -6.35 -47.95
N VAL A 6 21.72 -5.49 -47.43
CA VAL A 6 22.58 -5.81 -46.28
C VAL A 6 21.79 -5.84 -44.97
N ILE A 7 20.82 -4.93 -44.79
CA ILE A 7 19.94 -4.94 -43.61
C ILE A 7 19.04 -6.19 -43.63
N SER A 8 18.45 -6.55 -44.78
CA SER A 8 17.72 -7.82 -44.92
C SER A 8 18.60 -9.04 -44.67
N LEU A 9 19.88 -9.04 -45.08
CA LEU A 9 20.78 -10.16 -44.83
C LEU A 9 21.17 -10.29 -43.36
N CYS A 10 21.34 -9.18 -42.63
CA CYS A 10 21.62 -9.18 -41.20
C CYS A 10 20.43 -9.67 -40.38
N ILE A 11 19.20 -9.28 -40.74
CA ILE A 11 17.98 -9.81 -40.13
C ILE A 11 17.85 -11.31 -40.43
N PHE A 12 18.06 -11.73 -41.67
CA PHE A 12 17.96 -13.15 -42.07
C PHE A 12 19.05 -14.05 -41.47
N GLN A 13 20.24 -13.50 -41.16
CA GLN A 13 21.31 -14.24 -40.47
C GLN A 13 21.12 -14.31 -38.94
N MET A 14 20.51 -13.29 -38.32
CA MET A 14 20.13 -13.36 -36.90
C MET A 14 18.99 -14.37 -36.67
N VAL A 15 18.02 -14.47 -37.59
CA VAL A 15 16.93 -15.45 -37.53
C VAL A 15 17.42 -16.90 -37.70
N LYS A 16 18.52 -17.12 -38.43
CA LYS A 16 19.13 -18.47 -38.57
C LYS A 16 20.05 -18.88 -37.41
N SER A 17 20.40 -17.96 -36.50
CA SER A 17 21.24 -18.27 -35.33
C SER A 17 20.47 -18.41 -34.01
N GLN A 18 19.16 -18.14 -33.99
CA GLN A 18 18.32 -18.50 -32.84
C GLN A 18 18.00 -20.00 -32.92
N GLU A 19 18.68 -20.80 -32.10
CA GLU A 19 18.48 -22.27 -32.07
C GLU A 19 17.04 -22.67 -31.71
N ASN A 20 16.24 -21.76 -31.13
CA ASN A 20 14.81 -21.95 -30.88
C ASN A 20 14.10 -20.62 -30.54
N PRO A 21 13.48 -19.91 -31.52
CA PRO A 21 12.85 -18.61 -31.26
C PRO A 21 11.62 -18.70 -30.34
N GLU A 22 10.96 -19.86 -30.27
CA GLU A 22 9.91 -20.10 -29.28
C GLU A 22 10.48 -20.06 -27.85
N LYS A 23 11.65 -20.68 -27.64
CA LYS A 23 12.31 -20.67 -26.35
C LYS A 23 12.73 -19.25 -25.96
N ASP A 24 13.31 -18.49 -26.88
CA ASP A 24 13.71 -17.11 -26.60
C ASP A 24 12.52 -16.26 -26.13
N LEU A 25 11.34 -16.46 -26.75
CA LEU A 25 10.12 -15.77 -26.34
C LEU A 25 9.58 -16.25 -24.99
N GLN A 26 9.66 -17.55 -24.69
CA GLN A 26 9.29 -18.06 -23.37
C GLN A 26 10.23 -17.54 -22.28
N ASP A 27 11.54 -17.51 -22.55
CA ASP A 27 12.54 -16.96 -21.62
C ASP A 27 12.26 -15.46 -21.36
N LEU A 28 11.83 -14.69 -22.37
CA LEU A 28 11.40 -13.29 -22.20
C LEU A 28 10.12 -13.16 -21.36
N ILE A 29 9.14 -14.04 -21.54
CA ILE A 29 7.91 -14.08 -20.72
C ILE A 29 8.26 -14.39 -19.26
N ASP A 30 9.12 -15.39 -19.03
CA ASP A 30 9.53 -15.79 -17.69
C ASP A 30 10.30 -14.69 -16.98
N GLN A 31 11.21 -14.01 -17.69
CA GLN A 31 11.89 -12.82 -17.17
C GLN A 31 10.89 -11.72 -16.80
N THR A 32 9.90 -11.46 -17.65
CA THR A 32 8.87 -10.43 -17.38
C THR A 32 8.07 -10.75 -16.12
N ASN A 33 7.72 -12.03 -15.90
CA ASN A 33 7.04 -12.42 -14.66
C ASN A 33 7.91 -12.15 -13.43
N GLN A 34 9.22 -12.45 -13.50
CA GLN A 34 10.15 -12.17 -12.40
C GLN A 34 10.28 -10.67 -12.12
N ASP A 35 10.43 -9.87 -13.18
CA ASP A 35 10.54 -8.41 -13.06
C ASP A 35 9.28 -7.82 -12.40
N VAL A 36 8.09 -8.30 -12.80
CA VAL A 36 6.83 -7.88 -12.19
C VAL A 36 6.73 -8.27 -10.71
N GLU A 37 7.11 -9.50 -10.36
CA GLU A 37 7.11 -9.96 -8.96
C GLU A 37 8.00 -9.11 -8.05
N GLU A 38 9.12 -8.61 -8.57
CA GLU A 38 10.03 -7.72 -7.86
C GLU A 38 9.36 -6.41 -7.40
N TYR A 39 8.39 -5.89 -8.17
CA TYR A 39 7.69 -4.64 -7.83
C TYR A 39 6.37 -4.87 -7.09
N VAL A 40 5.63 -5.93 -7.43
CA VAL A 40 4.29 -6.18 -6.89
C VAL A 40 4.34 -6.59 -5.42
N TYR A 41 5.16 -7.60 -5.07
CA TYR A 41 5.12 -8.16 -3.72
C TYR A 41 5.58 -7.18 -2.63
N PRO A 42 6.66 -6.39 -2.81
CA PRO A 42 7.05 -5.40 -1.80
C PRO A 42 5.97 -4.33 -1.60
N THR A 43 5.29 -3.92 -2.67
CA THR A 43 4.21 -2.93 -2.61
C THR A 43 3.01 -3.45 -1.81
N LEU A 44 2.61 -4.71 -2.06
CA LEU A 44 1.53 -5.36 -1.30
C LEU A 44 1.90 -5.53 0.18
N ALA A 45 3.14 -5.95 0.47
CA ALA A 45 3.61 -6.09 1.84
C ALA A 45 3.62 -4.76 2.59
N ARG A 46 4.08 -3.69 1.96
CA ARG A 46 4.09 -2.34 2.55
C ARG A 46 2.68 -1.81 2.77
N ARG A 47 1.76 -2.04 1.83
CA ARG A 47 0.33 -1.72 2.01
C ARG A 47 -0.26 -2.40 3.24
N GLN A 48 0.01 -3.69 3.42
CA GLN A 48 -0.50 -4.43 4.58
C GLN A 48 0.10 -3.88 5.89
N ALA A 49 1.41 -3.62 5.91
CA ALA A 49 2.07 -3.07 7.10
C ALA A 49 1.53 -1.68 7.47
N PHE A 50 1.23 -0.84 6.48
CA PHE A 50 0.56 0.45 6.68
C PHE A 50 -0.84 0.26 7.29
N TRP A 51 -1.61 -0.69 6.78
CA TRP A 51 -2.93 -1.03 7.33
C TRP A 51 -2.88 -1.49 8.79
N ASP A 52 -1.96 -2.40 9.09
CA ASP A 52 -1.85 -3.01 10.43
C ASP A 52 -1.50 -1.97 11.50
N ARG A 53 -0.75 -0.91 11.15
CA ARG A 53 -0.45 0.18 12.08
C ARG A 53 -1.69 0.95 12.52
N PHE A 54 -2.70 1.12 11.66
CA PHE A 54 -3.93 1.82 12.05
C PHE A 54 -4.72 1.04 13.09
N VAL A 55 -4.80 -0.28 12.92
CA VAL A 55 -5.49 -1.16 13.88
C VAL A 55 -4.80 -1.09 15.25
N GLU A 56 -3.47 -1.02 15.25
CA GLU A 56 -2.72 -0.86 16.49
C GLU A 56 -2.95 0.51 17.14
N GLU A 57 -3.03 1.59 16.36
CA GLU A 57 -3.28 2.94 16.89
C GLU A 57 -4.66 3.10 17.52
N ASP A 58 -5.70 2.58 16.86
CA ASP A 58 -7.08 2.57 17.41
C ASP A 58 -7.12 1.80 18.73
N ARG A 59 -6.45 0.65 18.77
CA ARG A 59 -6.32 -0.14 19.99
C ARG A 59 -5.59 0.63 21.10
N VAL A 60 -4.47 1.28 20.80
CA VAL A 60 -3.72 2.08 21.80
C VAL A 60 -4.57 3.22 22.35
N LEU A 61 -5.38 3.87 21.50
CA LEU A 61 -6.32 4.91 21.95
C LEU A 61 -7.40 4.34 22.87
N GLN A 62 -7.98 3.20 22.49
CA GLN A 62 -9.00 2.54 23.30
C GLN A 62 -8.43 2.10 24.65
N ASP A 63 -7.31 1.36 24.66
CA ASP A 63 -6.63 0.88 25.86
C ASP A 63 -6.30 2.07 26.79
N GLY A 64 -5.77 3.17 26.24
CA GLY A 64 -5.45 4.37 27.01
C GLY A 64 -6.67 5.07 27.64
N CYS A 65 -7.84 5.01 27.00
CA CYS A 65 -9.07 5.57 27.55
C CYS A 65 -9.67 4.67 28.64
N GLU A 66 -9.54 3.36 28.51
CA GLU A 66 -9.94 2.40 29.55
C GLU A 66 -9.08 2.57 30.81
N ASP A 67 -7.76 2.69 30.66
CA ASP A 67 -6.81 2.94 31.75
C ASP A 67 -7.15 4.25 32.49
N LEU A 68 -7.40 5.32 31.73
CA LEU A 68 -7.75 6.64 32.29
C LEU A 68 -9.06 6.60 33.09
N ARG A 69 -10.06 5.84 32.61
CA ARG A 69 -11.31 5.67 33.36
C ARG A 69 -11.06 4.95 34.69
N GLU A 70 -10.25 3.89 34.69
CA GLU A 70 -9.88 3.17 35.91
C GLU A 70 -9.13 4.08 36.90
N GLU A 71 -8.21 4.93 36.42
CA GLU A 71 -7.51 5.90 37.25
C GLU A 71 -8.45 6.94 37.88
N LEU A 72 -9.43 7.45 37.13
CA LEU A 72 -10.44 8.37 37.67
C LEU A 72 -11.32 7.71 38.74
N GLU A 73 -11.75 6.47 38.53
CA GLU A 73 -12.53 5.70 39.50
C GLU A 73 -11.74 5.46 40.80
N ASN A 74 -10.46 5.09 40.67
CA ASN A 74 -9.56 4.89 41.80
C ASN A 74 -9.34 6.21 42.58
N LEU A 75 -9.06 7.32 41.88
CA LEU A 75 -8.87 8.62 42.51
C LEU A 75 -10.15 9.11 43.22
N ALA A 76 -11.31 8.94 42.59
CA ALA A 76 -12.59 9.29 43.20
C ALA A 76 -12.85 8.47 44.46
N PHE A 77 -12.55 7.17 44.44
CA PHE A 77 -12.67 6.30 45.60
C PHE A 77 -11.76 6.76 46.75
N GLU A 78 -10.49 7.02 46.47
CA GLU A 78 -9.50 7.50 47.44
C GLU A 78 -9.89 8.83 48.07
N LEU A 79 -10.30 9.81 47.25
CA LEU A 79 -10.67 11.15 47.73
C LEU A 79 -12.00 11.18 48.48
N SER A 80 -12.98 10.35 48.09
CA SER A 80 -14.27 10.28 48.79
C SER A 80 -14.14 9.76 50.23
N ASN A 81 -13.13 8.92 50.48
CA ASN A 81 -12.96 8.11 51.69
C ASN A 81 -14.27 7.42 52.15
N GLY A 82 -15.17 7.09 51.21
CA GLY A 82 -16.51 6.55 51.48
C GLY A 82 -17.50 7.49 52.19
N THR A 83 -17.15 8.77 52.35
CA THR A 83 -17.92 9.75 53.14
C THR A 83 -18.59 10.84 52.30
N VAL A 84 -17.97 11.22 51.18
CA VAL A 84 -18.48 12.27 50.28
C VAL A 84 -19.06 11.63 49.02
N ASN A 85 -20.23 12.08 48.58
CA ASN A 85 -20.81 11.61 47.32
C ASN A 85 -20.11 12.29 46.14
N VAL A 86 -19.14 11.59 45.55
CA VAL A 86 -18.33 12.08 44.42
C VAL A 86 -18.92 11.72 43.04
N SER A 87 -20.11 11.12 42.99
CA SER A 87 -20.68 10.57 41.74
C SER A 87 -20.84 11.62 40.62
N THR A 88 -21.23 12.85 40.94
CA THR A 88 -21.36 13.92 39.94
C THR A 88 -20.00 14.34 39.38
N CYS A 89 -18.97 14.48 40.24
CA CYS A 89 -17.62 14.82 39.81
C CYS A 89 -17.02 13.72 38.94
N LEU A 90 -17.13 12.46 39.39
CA LEU A 90 -16.63 11.31 38.63
C LEU A 90 -17.34 11.18 37.28
N HIS A 91 -18.67 11.31 37.25
CA HIS A 91 -19.44 11.23 36.01
C HIS A 91 -19.02 12.29 34.99
N ALA A 92 -18.87 13.55 35.41
CA ALA A 92 -18.43 14.63 34.53
C ALA A 92 -17.02 14.39 33.98
N SER A 93 -16.07 13.97 34.83
CA SER A 93 -14.71 13.64 34.37
C SER A 93 -14.70 12.45 33.42
N SER A 94 -15.50 11.41 33.67
CA SER A 94 -15.62 10.26 32.77
C SER A 94 -16.26 10.63 31.42
N GLU A 95 -17.24 11.53 31.38
CA GLU A 95 -17.82 12.03 30.13
C GLU A 95 -16.79 12.81 29.30
N ASN A 96 -15.93 13.62 29.94
CA ASN A 96 -14.85 14.33 29.25
C ASN A 96 -13.86 13.34 28.59
N VAL A 97 -13.49 12.27 29.29
CA VAL A 97 -12.61 11.22 28.74
C VAL A 97 -13.22 10.56 27.52
N TYR A 98 -14.50 10.22 27.59
CA TYR A 98 -15.21 9.57 26.49
C TYR A 98 -15.36 10.51 25.27
N ALA A 99 -15.68 11.78 25.49
CA ALA A 99 -15.75 12.77 24.41
C ALA A 99 -14.40 12.94 23.68
N ILE A 100 -13.30 12.82 24.41
CA ILE A 100 -11.94 12.90 23.86
C ILE A 100 -11.59 11.67 23.03
N TYR A 101 -12.00 10.48 23.48
CA TYR A 101 -11.89 9.28 22.67
C TYR A 101 -12.66 9.42 21.35
N GLU A 102 -13.92 9.86 21.41
CA GLU A 102 -14.76 10.02 20.20
C GLU A 102 -14.16 11.05 19.22
N ASP A 103 -13.71 12.20 19.71
CA ASP A 103 -13.07 13.24 18.89
C ASP A 103 -11.82 12.69 18.16
N ARG A 104 -10.96 11.97 18.88
CA ARG A 104 -9.74 11.40 18.29
C ARG A 104 -10.01 10.25 17.34
N PHE A 105 -11.02 9.45 17.61
CA PHE A 105 -11.47 8.41 16.69
C PHE A 105 -11.99 9.02 15.37
N GLU A 106 -12.79 10.08 15.44
CA GLU A 106 -13.27 10.80 14.24
C GLU A 106 -12.13 11.42 13.43
N GLU A 107 -11.17 12.07 14.11
CA GLU A 107 -9.97 12.62 13.46
C GLU A 107 -9.12 11.53 12.80
N GLN A 108 -8.97 10.37 13.45
CA GLN A 108 -8.23 9.23 12.89
C GLN A 108 -8.91 8.69 11.64
N ALA A 109 -10.24 8.56 11.65
CA ALA A 109 -11.01 8.12 10.47
C ALA A 109 -10.88 9.12 9.30
N ALA A 110 -10.89 10.42 9.60
CA ALA A 110 -10.71 11.47 8.60
C ALA A 110 -9.29 11.46 8.01
N PHE A 111 -8.27 11.36 8.87
CA PHE A 111 -6.87 11.23 8.48
C PHE A 111 -6.65 10.01 7.57
N HIS A 112 -7.18 8.86 7.98
CA HIS A 112 -7.12 7.64 7.20
C HIS A 112 -7.72 7.83 5.80
N THR A 113 -8.90 8.45 5.72
CA THR A 113 -9.55 8.71 4.43
C THR A 113 -8.67 9.57 3.52
N ALA A 114 -8.02 10.61 4.06
CA ALA A 114 -7.19 11.52 3.28
C ALA A 114 -5.91 10.86 2.76
N GLU A 115 -5.10 10.26 3.64
CA GLU A 115 -3.82 9.67 3.27
C GLU A 115 -3.98 8.40 2.43
N PHE A 116 -4.99 7.57 2.74
CA PHE A 116 -5.26 6.36 1.99
C PHE A 116 -5.74 6.66 0.56
N ASN A 117 -6.36 7.81 0.32
CA ASN A 117 -6.72 8.21 -1.04
C ASN A 117 -5.48 8.44 -1.92
N ILE A 118 -4.42 9.03 -1.37
CA ILE A 118 -3.17 9.28 -2.12
C ILE A 118 -2.52 7.94 -2.48
N VAL A 119 -2.39 7.04 -1.50
CA VAL A 119 -1.84 5.70 -1.71
C VAL A 119 -2.69 4.90 -2.70
N ASN A 120 -4.02 4.95 -2.59
CA ASN A 120 -4.93 4.23 -3.49
C ASN A 120 -4.84 4.70 -4.95
N LEU A 121 -4.63 6.00 -5.19
CA LEU A 121 -4.45 6.50 -6.55
C LEU A 121 -3.26 5.82 -7.23
N VAL A 122 -2.12 5.75 -6.53
CA VAL A 122 -0.92 5.08 -7.06
C VAL A 122 -1.14 3.58 -7.22
N LEU A 123 -1.78 2.92 -6.26
CA LEU A 123 -2.08 1.48 -6.33
C LEU A 123 -3.05 1.13 -7.48
N ASN A 124 -4.00 2.01 -7.79
CA ASN A 124 -4.90 1.82 -8.93
C ASN A 124 -4.13 1.87 -10.25
N ASP A 125 -3.26 2.87 -10.43
CA ASP A 125 -2.42 2.98 -11.63
C ASP A 125 -1.48 1.77 -11.74
N PHE A 126 -0.91 1.32 -10.62
CA PHE A 126 -0.07 0.13 -10.57
C PHE A 126 -0.82 -1.13 -11.00
N THR A 127 -2.07 -1.29 -10.53
CA THR A 127 -2.94 -2.42 -10.89
C THR A 127 -3.27 -2.43 -12.38
N LEU A 128 -3.54 -1.26 -12.96
CA LEU A 128 -3.83 -1.14 -14.41
C LEU A 128 -2.63 -1.57 -15.26
N VAL A 129 -1.42 -1.16 -14.90
CA VAL A 129 -0.21 -1.57 -15.63
C VAL A 129 0.10 -3.05 -15.41
N PHE A 130 -0.14 -3.58 -14.21
CA PHE A 130 -0.01 -5.02 -13.94
C PHE A 130 -0.96 -5.85 -14.82
N ASP A 131 -2.24 -5.45 -14.91
CA ASP A 131 -3.23 -6.11 -15.77
C ASP A 131 -2.86 -6.02 -17.26
N GLU A 132 -2.26 -4.89 -17.68
CA GLU A 132 -1.73 -4.72 -19.04
C GLU A 132 -0.62 -5.73 -19.35
N ILE A 133 0.33 -5.92 -18.44
CA ILE A 133 1.42 -6.90 -18.60
C ILE A 133 0.88 -8.33 -18.64
N LEU A 134 -0.07 -8.67 -17.76
CA LEU A 134 -0.71 -9.98 -17.80
C LEU A 134 -1.44 -10.22 -19.13
N GLY A 135 -2.13 -9.19 -19.64
CA GLY A 135 -2.76 -9.22 -20.96
C GLY A 135 -1.76 -9.42 -22.09
N LEU A 136 -0.62 -8.71 -22.06
CA LEU A 136 0.45 -8.86 -23.03
C LEU A 136 1.03 -10.28 -23.04
N ILE A 137 1.33 -10.83 -21.86
CA ILE A 137 1.83 -12.20 -21.70
C ILE A 137 0.82 -13.21 -22.23
N SER A 138 -0.47 -13.08 -21.86
CA SER A 138 -1.52 -13.98 -22.33
C SER A 138 -1.68 -13.93 -23.85
N GLY A 139 -1.78 -12.73 -24.44
CA GLY A 139 -1.91 -12.55 -25.88
C GLY A 139 -0.69 -13.07 -26.66
N THR A 140 0.49 -12.98 -26.06
CA THR A 140 1.73 -13.52 -26.64
C THR A 140 1.72 -15.04 -26.62
N ARG A 141 1.26 -15.67 -25.54
CA ARG A 141 1.08 -17.13 -25.47
C ARG A 141 0.08 -17.63 -26.53
N ASP A 142 -1.03 -16.93 -26.74
CA ASP A 142 -1.98 -17.27 -27.81
C ASP A 142 -1.34 -17.13 -29.20
N SER A 143 -0.52 -16.09 -29.39
CA SER A 143 0.19 -15.84 -30.65
C SER A 143 1.27 -16.88 -30.95
N ILE A 144 1.93 -17.43 -29.92
CA ILE A 144 2.87 -18.55 -30.06
C ILE A 144 2.15 -19.76 -30.69
N GLU A 145 0.97 -20.13 -30.18
CA GLU A 145 0.20 -21.24 -30.73
C GLU A 145 -0.27 -20.98 -32.16
N ALA A 146 -0.59 -19.73 -32.49
CA ALA A 146 -0.89 -19.32 -33.87
C ALA A 146 0.34 -19.45 -34.80
N CYS A 147 1.53 -19.04 -34.35
CA CYS A 147 2.77 -19.19 -35.12
C CYS A 147 3.09 -20.68 -35.37
N LYS A 148 2.91 -21.55 -34.38
CA LYS A 148 3.13 -23.01 -34.51
C LYS A 148 2.22 -23.67 -35.55
N ALA A 149 1.02 -23.14 -35.75
CA ALA A 149 0.04 -23.69 -36.68
C ALA A 149 0.34 -23.35 -38.16
N LEU A 150 1.35 -22.52 -38.43
CA LEU A 150 1.76 -22.17 -39.80
C LEU A 150 2.40 -23.36 -40.53
N VAL A 151 2.30 -23.35 -41.86
CA VAL A 151 2.57 -24.53 -42.69
C VAL A 151 4.06 -24.68 -42.98
N THR A 152 4.76 -23.56 -43.15
CA THR A 152 6.17 -23.56 -43.54
C THR A 152 7.08 -23.04 -42.43
N ALA A 153 8.30 -23.57 -42.38
CA ALA A 153 9.31 -23.09 -41.42
C ALA A 153 9.68 -21.62 -41.62
N GLU A 154 9.56 -21.09 -42.84
CA GLU A 154 9.79 -19.68 -43.13
C GLU A 154 8.70 -18.80 -42.48
N GLU A 155 7.43 -19.14 -42.68
CA GLU A 155 6.29 -18.45 -42.05
C GLU A 155 6.37 -18.52 -40.52
N VAL A 156 6.73 -19.69 -39.95
CA VAL A 156 6.93 -19.86 -38.51
C VAL A 156 8.01 -18.91 -37.97
N ASN A 157 9.18 -18.88 -38.64
CA ASN A 157 10.30 -18.04 -38.20
C ASN A 157 10.00 -16.55 -38.34
N GLU A 158 9.33 -16.12 -39.40
CA GLU A 158 8.90 -14.73 -39.59
C GLU A 158 7.88 -14.33 -38.51
N CYS A 159 6.93 -15.20 -38.20
CA CYS A 159 5.93 -14.98 -37.15
C CYS A 159 6.59 -14.78 -35.78
N TYR A 160 7.49 -15.68 -35.38
CA TYR A 160 8.22 -15.55 -34.11
C TYR A 160 9.12 -14.31 -34.07
N SER A 161 9.80 -13.97 -35.17
CA SER A 161 10.67 -12.78 -35.21
C SER A 161 9.87 -11.49 -34.94
N LEU A 162 8.70 -11.38 -35.56
CA LEU A 162 7.78 -10.27 -35.33
C LEU A 162 7.25 -10.26 -33.89
N LEU A 163 6.86 -11.43 -33.39
CA LEU A 163 6.29 -11.56 -32.04
C LEU A 163 7.30 -11.21 -30.95
N ILE A 164 8.56 -11.64 -31.10
CA ILE A 164 9.66 -11.28 -30.17
C ILE A 164 9.87 -9.77 -30.14
N THR A 165 9.96 -9.13 -31.32
CA THR A 165 10.17 -7.67 -31.39
C THR A 165 9.01 -6.92 -30.74
N LEU A 166 7.77 -7.30 -31.07
CA LEU A 166 6.58 -6.64 -30.53
C LEU A 166 6.45 -6.85 -29.02
N PHE A 167 6.68 -8.09 -28.54
CA PHE A 167 6.60 -8.40 -27.12
C PHE A 167 7.67 -7.61 -26.35
N ASP A 168 8.92 -7.59 -26.80
CA ASP A 168 10.00 -6.87 -26.13
C ASP A 168 9.72 -5.36 -26.06
N GLU A 169 9.25 -4.74 -27.14
CA GLU A 169 8.89 -3.32 -27.16
C GLU A 169 7.77 -2.99 -26.16
N LEU A 170 6.66 -3.73 -26.20
CA LEU A 170 5.50 -3.49 -25.34
C LEU A 170 5.79 -3.82 -23.87
N LYS A 171 6.52 -4.90 -23.62
CA LYS A 171 6.98 -5.31 -22.29
C LYS A 171 7.82 -4.20 -21.66
N ASN A 172 8.83 -3.71 -22.39
CA ASN A 172 9.75 -2.71 -21.84
C ASN A 172 9.03 -1.38 -21.56
N ASP A 173 8.07 -0.97 -22.40
CA ASP A 173 7.23 0.19 -22.13
C ASP A 173 6.39 0.02 -20.84
N ALA A 174 5.70 -1.12 -20.70
CA ALA A 174 4.89 -1.40 -19.53
C ALA A 174 5.72 -1.54 -18.24
N LEU A 175 6.88 -2.21 -18.30
CA LEU A 175 7.79 -2.34 -17.16
C LEU A 175 8.36 -0.98 -16.74
N ASN A 176 8.74 -0.12 -17.67
CA ASN A 176 9.21 1.23 -17.34
C ASN A 176 8.12 2.03 -16.60
N ARG A 177 6.88 1.99 -17.08
CA ARG A 177 5.74 2.60 -16.39
C ARG A 177 5.52 2.00 -15.00
N MET A 178 5.63 0.67 -14.86
CA MET A 178 5.51 0.00 -13.57
C MET A 178 6.59 0.46 -12.58
N ILE A 179 7.84 0.61 -13.03
CA ILE A 179 8.96 1.09 -12.21
C ILE A 179 8.72 2.53 -11.74
N GLU A 180 8.26 3.42 -12.63
CA GLU A 180 7.95 4.80 -12.29
C GLU A 180 6.82 4.87 -11.24
N ILE A 181 5.73 4.13 -11.45
CA ILE A 181 4.61 4.06 -10.51
C ILE A 181 5.06 3.44 -9.17
N TYR A 182 5.91 2.41 -9.21
CA TYR A 182 6.47 1.80 -8.01
C TYR A 182 7.23 2.83 -7.17
N GLN A 183 8.09 3.65 -7.79
CA GLN A 183 8.83 4.71 -7.09
C GLN A 183 7.89 5.74 -6.48
N LEU A 184 6.91 6.22 -7.25
CA LEU A 184 5.88 7.13 -6.74
C LEU A 184 5.10 6.51 -5.56
N GLY A 185 4.85 5.20 -5.62
CA GLY A 185 4.20 4.45 -4.54
C GLY A 185 5.06 4.42 -3.29
N GLN A 186 6.36 4.16 -3.42
CA GLN A 186 7.28 4.18 -2.29
C GLN A 186 7.35 5.55 -1.62
N ASP A 187 7.35 6.63 -2.40
CA ASP A 187 7.34 8.00 -1.88
C ASP A 187 6.01 8.32 -1.18
N ALA A 188 4.88 7.97 -1.81
CA ALA A 188 3.55 8.15 -1.22
C ALA A 188 3.40 7.39 0.10
N PHE A 189 3.84 6.13 0.16
CA PHE A 189 3.84 5.36 1.40
C PHE A 189 4.72 6.00 2.47
N THR A 190 5.90 6.51 2.11
CA THR A 190 6.81 7.13 3.09
C THR A 190 6.17 8.35 3.73
N VAL A 191 5.57 9.24 2.92
CA VAL A 191 4.87 10.42 3.42
C VAL A 191 3.67 10.02 4.30
N ALA A 192 2.86 9.07 3.84
CA ALA A 192 1.69 8.59 4.58
C ALA A 192 2.09 7.94 5.92
N GLU A 193 3.17 7.14 5.94
CA GLU A 193 3.71 6.51 7.15
C GLU A 193 4.27 7.55 8.14
N GLU A 194 4.97 8.58 7.66
CA GLU A 194 5.44 9.68 8.49
C GLU A 194 4.28 10.49 9.08
N ALA A 195 3.27 10.79 8.25
CA ALA A 195 2.07 11.49 8.69
C ALA A 195 1.32 10.67 9.76
N GLN A 196 1.17 9.36 9.55
CA GLN A 196 0.55 8.46 10.50
C GLN A 196 1.32 8.44 11.83
N GLN A 197 2.64 8.28 11.78
CA GLN A 197 3.46 8.28 12.98
C GLN A 197 3.31 9.58 13.77
N ASN A 198 3.35 10.73 13.09
CA ASN A 198 3.16 12.04 13.72
C ASN A 198 1.76 12.18 14.34
N PHE A 199 0.73 11.67 13.67
CA PHE A 199 -0.64 11.64 14.19
C PHE A 199 -0.73 10.78 15.45
N SER A 200 -0.17 9.56 15.44
CA SER A 200 -0.12 8.69 16.63
C SER A 200 0.62 9.34 17.80
N ASP A 201 1.76 9.98 17.55
CA ASP A 201 2.53 10.62 18.61
C ASP A 201 1.81 11.85 19.17
N GLY A 202 1.11 12.60 18.31
CA GLY A 202 0.21 13.67 18.71
C GLY A 202 -0.94 13.18 19.59
N ASN A 203 -1.57 12.07 19.22
CA ASN A 203 -2.63 11.44 20.00
C ASN A 203 -2.16 10.99 21.37
N LYS A 204 -1.00 10.34 21.47
CA LYS A 204 -0.40 9.94 22.76
C LYS A 204 -0.13 11.15 23.65
N LEU A 205 0.38 12.24 23.08
CA LEU A 205 0.62 13.47 23.85
C LEU A 205 -0.70 14.06 24.34
N PHE A 206 -1.71 14.13 23.47
CA PHE A 206 -3.03 14.65 23.81
C PHE A 206 -3.69 13.85 24.93
N VAL A 207 -3.75 12.52 24.81
CA VAL A 207 -4.31 11.64 25.84
C VAL A 207 -3.60 11.84 27.19
N ASN A 208 -2.27 11.93 27.20
CA ASN A 208 -1.51 12.18 28.43
C ASN A 208 -1.81 13.56 29.04
N GLN A 209 -1.95 14.61 28.24
CA GLN A 209 -2.29 15.95 28.72
C GLN A 209 -3.71 15.99 29.30
N THR A 210 -4.65 15.41 28.56
CA THR A 210 -6.04 15.23 28.99
C THR A 210 -6.15 14.46 30.29
N LEU A 211 -5.35 13.41 30.47
CA LEU A 211 -5.30 12.63 31.72
C LEU A 211 -4.97 13.54 32.91
N VAL A 212 -3.92 14.33 32.79
CA VAL A 212 -3.51 15.26 33.84
C VAL A 212 -4.60 16.30 34.12
N GLU A 213 -5.21 16.85 33.08
CA GLU A 213 -6.30 17.84 33.20
C GLU A 213 -7.54 17.23 33.87
N SER A 214 -7.98 16.05 33.43
CA SER A 214 -9.17 15.36 33.94
C SER A 214 -9.00 14.96 35.41
N LEU A 215 -7.81 14.47 35.81
CA LEU A 215 -7.49 14.18 37.21
C LEU A 215 -7.49 15.44 38.07
N GLN A 216 -6.97 16.55 37.55
CA GLN A 216 -6.96 17.83 38.26
C GLN A 216 -8.38 18.39 38.41
N GLU A 217 -9.21 18.31 37.37
CA GLU A 217 -10.62 18.71 37.42
C GLU A 217 -11.41 17.87 38.42
N LEU A 218 -11.23 16.55 38.41
CA LEU A 218 -11.84 15.65 39.38
C LEU A 218 -11.43 16.02 40.82
N THR A 219 -10.13 16.23 41.03
CA THR A 219 -9.58 16.62 42.33
C THR A 219 -10.19 17.92 42.83
N ASN A 220 -10.23 18.95 41.98
CA ASN A 220 -10.80 20.25 42.33
C ASN A 220 -12.29 20.13 42.64
N CYS A 221 -13.05 19.40 41.82
CA CYS A 221 -14.49 19.19 42.03
C CYS A 221 -14.76 18.52 43.38
N ILE A 222 -14.02 17.46 43.73
CA ILE A 222 -14.21 16.77 45.01
C ILE A 222 -13.80 17.64 46.21
N GLN A 223 -12.74 18.44 46.08
CA GLN A 223 -12.30 19.35 47.16
C GLN A 223 -13.31 20.48 47.45
N GLU A 224 -14.20 20.79 46.50
CA GLU A 224 -15.26 21.79 46.65
C GLU A 224 -16.59 21.23 47.21
N LEU A 225 -16.70 19.90 47.41
CA LEU A 225 -17.86 19.22 48.02
C LEU A 225 -17.84 19.28 49.56
#